data_AF-A0AAD4N7B2-F1
#
_entry.id   AF-A0AAD4N7B2-F1
#
_cell.length_a   1.000
_cell.length_b   1.000
_cell.length_c   1.000
_cell.angle_alpha   90.00
_cell.angle_beta   90.00
_cell.angle_gamma   90.00
#
_symmetry.space_group_name_H-M   'P 1'
#
loop_
_entity.id
_entity.type
_entity.pdbx_description
1 polymer ?
#
loop_
_entity_poly.entity_id
_entity_poly.type
_entity_poly.pdbx_seq_one_letter_code
_entity_poly.pdbx_strand_id
1 'polypeptide(L)'
;MSRSRRSHSIAVFAGLFTLVFGSEYFQVEDIRRGVTQCCPADMTECCMASLSADQRIQCGEQNRERSVQAAMCLEHFFFNDSIIERGAYKCCWLLSSPECRRSCANNLQSPTLLLKYKFTFTDACPLGEHNNETEGKFGCLYAKYKLHNCFSSCVRWMREQSQVRRATRATHPKFGLRTNIGEDDYDPYRHCSEYREFIDRDPCVFPVEE
;
A
#
# COMPACT_ATOMS: atom_id res chain seq x y z
N MET A 1 37.60 62.19 -28.84
CA MET A 1 37.29 61.19 -27.79
C MET A 1 36.10 60.37 -28.26
N SER A 2 36.34 59.17 -28.80
CA SER A 2 35.31 58.25 -29.30
C SER A 2 34.94 57.25 -28.23
N ARG A 3 33.65 57.17 -27.84
CA ARG A 3 33.14 56.10 -26.97
C ARG A 3 32.16 55.22 -27.74
N SER A 4 32.67 54.01 -28.03
CA SER A 4 32.03 52.88 -28.68
C SER A 4 30.85 52.33 -27.87
N ARG A 5 29.65 52.28 -28.46
CA ARG A 5 28.48 51.57 -27.92
C ARG A 5 28.56 50.10 -28.33
N ARG A 6 28.75 49.19 -27.36
CA ARG A 6 28.63 47.73 -27.59
C ARG A 6 27.19 47.30 -27.31
N SER A 7 26.42 47.06 -28.37
CA SER A 7 25.14 46.33 -28.30
C SER A 7 25.40 44.90 -27.85
N HIS A 8 24.78 44.51 -26.73
CA HIS A 8 24.74 43.12 -26.28
C HIS A 8 23.45 42.51 -26.80
N SER A 9 23.55 41.64 -27.80
CA SER A 9 22.44 40.83 -28.28
C SER A 9 22.14 39.74 -27.26
N ILE A 10 21.02 39.86 -26.56
CA ILE A 10 20.50 38.82 -25.67
C ILE A 10 19.78 37.79 -26.55
N ALA A 11 20.44 36.66 -26.81
CA ALA A 11 19.81 35.51 -27.44
C ALA A 11 18.90 34.82 -26.41
N VAL A 12 17.59 35.03 -26.54
CA VAL A 12 16.57 34.30 -25.76
C VAL A 12 16.46 32.90 -26.37
N PHE A 13 17.16 31.93 -25.77
CA PHE A 13 16.94 30.52 -26.06
C PHE A 13 15.57 30.13 -25.47
N ALA A 14 14.55 30.07 -26.33
CA ALA A 14 13.29 29.40 -26.03
C ALA A 14 13.55 27.89 -25.98
N GLY A 15 14.08 27.42 -24.85
CA GLY A 15 14.17 26.01 -24.52
C GLY A 15 12.76 25.45 -24.36
N LEU A 16 12.29 24.74 -25.36
CA LEU A 16 11.09 23.91 -25.28
C LEU A 16 11.38 22.77 -24.31
N PHE A 17 11.20 23.02 -23.01
CA PHE A 17 11.27 22.01 -21.98
C PHE A 17 9.99 21.17 -22.06
N THR A 18 9.95 20.21 -22.99
CA THR A 18 8.98 19.12 -22.94
C THR A 18 9.32 18.27 -21.72
N LEU A 19 8.76 18.66 -20.58
CA LEU A 19 8.68 17.78 -19.43
C LEU A 19 7.76 16.63 -19.83
N VAL A 20 8.35 15.59 -20.38
CA VAL A 20 7.74 14.27 -20.47
C VAL A 20 7.71 13.73 -19.04
N PHE A 21 6.81 14.26 -18.24
CA PHE A 21 6.35 13.54 -17.05
C PHE A 21 5.56 12.36 -17.58
N GLY A 22 6.26 11.24 -17.78
CA GLY A 22 5.69 9.92 -18.03
C GLY A 22 4.89 9.51 -16.81
N SER A 23 3.76 10.16 -16.63
CA SER A 23 2.77 9.74 -15.69
C SER A 23 2.02 8.59 -16.36
N GLU A 24 2.30 7.37 -15.89
CA GLU A 24 1.52 6.18 -16.21
C GLU A 24 0.11 6.32 -15.56
N TYR A 25 -0.63 7.38 -15.90
CA TYR A 25 -2.02 7.54 -15.50
C TYR A 25 -2.89 6.76 -16.47
N PHE A 26 -3.83 6.01 -15.92
CA PHE A 26 -4.88 5.38 -16.71
C PHE A 26 -5.69 6.44 -17.45
N GLN A 27 -6.02 6.19 -18.71
CA GLN A 27 -6.93 7.06 -19.46
C GLN A 27 -8.30 7.04 -18.76
N VAL A 28 -9.02 8.17 -18.78
CA VAL A 28 -10.34 8.31 -18.13
C VAL A 28 -11.31 7.24 -18.63
N GLU A 29 -11.20 6.87 -19.91
CA GLU A 29 -11.98 5.84 -20.58
C GLU A 29 -11.71 4.44 -19.99
N ASP A 30 -10.45 4.13 -19.66
CA ASP A 30 -10.09 2.85 -19.04
C ASP A 30 -10.62 2.78 -17.60
N ILE A 31 -10.50 3.89 -16.86
CA ILE A 31 -11.09 4.02 -15.52
C ILE A 31 -12.60 3.77 -15.58
N ARG A 32 -13.30 4.45 -16.50
CA ARG A 32 -14.75 4.33 -16.67
C ARG A 32 -15.16 2.91 -17.05
N ARG A 33 -14.41 2.24 -17.92
CA ARG A 33 -14.65 0.84 -18.30
C ARG A 33 -14.47 -0.09 -17.10
N GLY A 34 -13.38 0.07 -16.35
CA GLY A 34 -13.11 -0.69 -15.13
C GLY A 34 -14.22 -0.52 -14.10
N VAL A 35 -14.65 0.72 -13.82
CA VAL A 35 -15.75 1.00 -12.88
C VAL A 35 -17.06 0.35 -13.33
N THR A 36 -17.40 0.48 -14.62
CA THR A 36 -18.64 -0.11 -15.16
C THR A 36 -18.65 -1.64 -15.02
N GLN A 37 -17.49 -2.29 -15.12
CA GLN A 37 -17.36 -3.74 -15.00
C GLN A 37 -17.31 -4.23 -13.56
N CYS A 38 -16.65 -3.48 -12.67
CA CYS A 38 -16.29 -3.95 -11.33
C CYS A 38 -17.11 -3.33 -10.19
N CYS A 39 -17.65 -2.13 -10.38
CA CYS A 39 -18.43 -1.47 -9.35
C CYS A 39 -19.92 -1.72 -9.56
N PRO A 40 -20.66 -2.03 -8.48
CA PRO A 40 -22.10 -2.05 -8.55
C PRO A 40 -22.68 -0.69 -8.98
N ALA A 41 -23.83 -0.71 -9.64
CA ALA A 41 -24.46 0.48 -10.19
C ALA A 41 -24.65 1.59 -9.14
N ASP A 42 -25.05 1.22 -7.92
CA ASP A 42 -25.25 2.12 -6.77
C ASP A 42 -23.97 2.72 -6.19
N MET A 43 -22.79 2.20 -6.56
CA MET A 43 -21.48 2.64 -6.07
C MET A 43 -20.63 3.33 -7.15
N THR A 44 -21.13 3.41 -8.38
CA THR A 44 -20.40 3.90 -9.56
C THR A 44 -19.73 5.26 -9.32
N GLU A 45 -20.49 6.24 -8.83
CA GLU A 45 -19.98 7.60 -8.60
C GLU A 45 -18.89 7.63 -7.53
N CYS A 46 -19.08 6.93 -6.42
CA CYS A 46 -18.09 6.80 -5.36
C CYS A 46 -16.81 6.10 -5.84
N CYS A 47 -16.94 5.03 -6.62
CA CYS A 47 -15.80 4.37 -7.25
C CYS A 47 -15.01 5.36 -8.12
N MET A 48 -15.68 6.05 -9.06
CA MET A 48 -15.05 7.04 -9.94
C MET A 48 -14.32 8.12 -9.14
N ALA A 49 -14.94 8.67 -8.10
CA ALA A 49 -14.32 9.67 -7.24
C ALA A 49 -13.07 9.13 -6.52
N SER A 50 -13.14 7.92 -5.97
CA SER A 50 -12.02 7.28 -5.28
C SER A 50 -10.84 7.03 -6.21
N LEU A 51 -11.11 6.51 -7.42
CA LEU A 51 -10.08 6.25 -8.44
C LEU A 51 -9.42 7.52 -8.95
N SER A 52 -10.19 8.59 -9.14
CA SER A 52 -9.67 9.89 -9.59
C SER A 52 -8.77 10.55 -8.54
N ALA A 53 -8.90 10.16 -7.27
CA ALA A 53 -8.09 10.64 -6.16
C ALA A 53 -6.94 9.68 -5.79
N ASP A 54 -6.76 8.57 -6.51
CA ASP A 54 -5.85 7.47 -6.17
C ASP A 54 -6.05 6.89 -4.75
N GLN A 55 -7.29 6.88 -4.28
CA GLN A 55 -7.66 6.42 -2.94
C GLN A 55 -8.29 5.03 -2.96
N ARG A 56 -8.26 4.37 -1.80
CA ARG A 56 -9.07 3.16 -1.59
C ARG A 56 -10.56 3.49 -1.71
N ILE A 57 -11.33 2.54 -2.22
CA ILE A 57 -12.78 2.70 -2.39
C ILE A 57 -13.47 2.63 -1.03
N GLN A 58 -14.20 3.67 -0.63
CA GLN A 58 -14.95 3.74 0.63
C GLN A 58 -16.36 4.31 0.45
N CYS A 59 -17.31 3.49 0.00
CA CYS A 59 -18.66 3.96 -0.33
C CYS A 59 -19.67 3.82 0.83
N GLY A 60 -19.24 4.17 2.04
CA GLY A 60 -20.00 4.01 3.29
C GLY A 60 -19.71 2.69 4.02
N GLU A 61 -19.99 2.67 5.33
CA GLU A 61 -19.66 1.52 6.20
C GLU A 61 -20.47 0.26 5.82
N GLN A 62 -21.74 0.44 5.44
CA GLN A 62 -22.62 -0.63 4.98
C GLN A 62 -22.12 -1.32 3.70
N ASN A 63 -21.27 -0.66 2.92
CA ASN A 63 -20.73 -1.18 1.67
C ASN A 63 -19.28 -1.66 1.81
N ARG A 64 -18.72 -1.75 3.03
CA ARG A 64 -17.30 -2.04 3.24
C ARG A 64 -16.81 -3.29 2.52
N GLU A 65 -17.55 -4.40 2.59
CA GLU A 65 -17.17 -5.63 1.89
C GLU A 65 -17.26 -5.47 0.36
N ARG A 66 -18.34 -4.87 -0.14
CA ARG A 66 -18.53 -4.58 -1.57
C ARG A 66 -17.46 -3.65 -2.12
N SER A 67 -17.02 -2.66 -1.34
CA SER A 67 -15.92 -1.76 -1.71
C SER A 67 -14.58 -2.50 -1.84
N VAL A 68 -14.31 -3.46 -0.94
CA VAL A 68 -13.11 -4.30 -1.04
C VAL A 68 -13.17 -5.20 -2.27
N GLN A 69 -14.32 -5.83 -2.55
CA GLN A 69 -14.51 -6.66 -3.74
C GLN A 69 -14.36 -5.86 -5.04
N ALA A 70 -14.95 -4.66 -5.10
CA ALA A 70 -14.81 -3.75 -6.24
C ALA A 70 -13.34 -3.35 -6.46
N ALA A 71 -12.61 -3.02 -5.39
CA ALA A 71 -11.20 -2.68 -5.46
C ALA A 71 -10.33 -3.86 -5.95
N MET A 72 -10.61 -5.08 -5.49
CA MET A 72 -9.93 -6.29 -5.99
C MET A 72 -10.18 -6.49 -7.50
N CYS A 73 -11.44 -6.37 -7.94
CA CYS A 73 -11.80 -6.50 -9.36
C CYS A 73 -11.09 -5.44 -10.22
N LEU A 74 -11.07 -4.19 -9.76
CA LEU A 74 -10.41 -3.09 -10.48
C LEU A 74 -8.90 -3.30 -10.58
N GLU A 75 -8.25 -3.76 -9.52
CA GLU A 75 -6.82 -4.07 -9.55
C GLU A 75 -6.52 -5.18 -10.57
N HIS A 76 -7.34 -6.23 -10.60
CA HIS A 76 -7.26 -7.27 -11.64
C HIS A 76 -7.49 -6.72 -13.04
N PHE A 77 -8.45 -5.82 -13.21
CA PHE A 77 -8.73 -5.19 -14.49
C PHE A 77 -7.55 -4.38 -15.01
N PHE A 78 -6.89 -3.60 -14.14
CA PHE A 78 -5.78 -2.72 -14.53
C PHE A 78 -4.43 -3.43 -14.63
N PHE A 79 -4.18 -4.44 -13.80
CA PHE A 79 -2.86 -5.05 -13.64
C PHE A 79 -2.81 -6.55 -13.89
N ASN A 80 -3.95 -7.20 -14.16
CA ASN A 80 -4.08 -8.67 -14.22
C ASN A 80 -3.56 -9.38 -12.94
N ASP A 81 -3.58 -8.66 -11.83
CA ASP A 81 -3.09 -9.09 -10.53
C ASP A 81 -3.79 -8.26 -9.44
N SER A 82 -3.93 -8.80 -8.23
CA SER A 82 -4.48 -8.04 -7.11
C SER A 82 -3.73 -8.31 -5.82
N ILE A 83 -3.06 -7.29 -5.28
CA ILE A 83 -2.49 -7.32 -3.92
C ILE A 83 -3.61 -7.33 -2.88
N ILE A 84 -4.73 -6.68 -3.19
CA ILE A 84 -5.88 -6.61 -2.30
C ILE A 84 -6.46 -8.01 -2.11
N GLU A 85 -6.61 -8.80 -3.18
CA GLU A 85 -7.07 -10.20 -3.12
C GLU A 85 -6.13 -11.06 -2.25
N ARG A 86 -4.82 -10.82 -2.35
CA ARG A 86 -3.82 -11.51 -1.50
C ARG A 86 -3.96 -11.14 -0.03
N GLY A 87 -4.66 -10.07 0.30
CA GLY A 87 -4.89 -9.61 1.66
C GLY A 87 -3.70 -8.90 2.29
N ALA A 88 -2.72 -8.42 1.51
CA ALA A 88 -1.50 -7.81 2.08
C ALA A 88 -1.80 -6.57 2.94
N TYR A 89 -2.89 -5.85 2.65
CA TYR A 89 -3.37 -4.72 3.47
C TYR A 89 -3.70 -5.12 4.91
N LYS A 90 -3.98 -6.40 5.17
CA LYS A 90 -4.18 -6.87 6.55
C LYS A 90 -2.89 -6.68 7.34
N CYS A 91 -1.71 -6.92 6.77
CA CYS A 91 -0.43 -6.71 7.45
C CYS A 91 -0.27 -5.28 8.01
N CYS A 92 -1.00 -4.27 7.49
CA CYS A 92 -0.97 -2.91 8.03
C CYS A 92 -1.29 -2.85 9.53
N TRP A 93 -2.06 -3.78 10.09
CA TRP A 93 -2.31 -3.80 11.55
C TRP A 93 -1.03 -4.02 12.37
N LEU A 94 0.06 -4.49 11.78
CA LEU A 94 1.36 -4.62 12.45
C LEU A 94 2.08 -3.28 12.59
N LEU A 95 1.63 -2.21 11.93
CA LEU A 95 2.24 -0.90 12.10
C LEU A 95 1.82 -0.26 13.43
N SER A 96 2.78 0.34 14.12
CA SER A 96 2.59 0.84 15.49
C SER A 96 1.65 2.05 15.54
N SER A 97 1.89 3.09 14.73
CA SER A 97 1.08 4.30 14.69
C SER A 97 -0.26 4.11 13.95
N PRO A 98 -1.38 4.67 14.45
CA PRO A 98 -2.66 4.73 13.72
C PRO A 98 -2.57 5.42 12.35
N GLU A 99 -1.76 6.47 12.22
CA GLU A 99 -1.50 7.21 10.97
C GLU A 99 -0.84 6.27 9.96
N CYS A 100 0.18 5.54 10.41
CA CYS A 100 0.87 4.54 9.59
C CYS A 100 -0.06 3.41 9.13
N ARG A 101 -0.91 2.90 10.03
CA ARG A 101 -1.92 1.89 9.67
C ARG A 101 -2.86 2.39 8.59
N ARG A 102 -3.38 3.62 8.74
CA ARG A 102 -4.28 4.25 7.78
C ARG A 102 -3.60 4.48 6.43
N SER A 103 -2.40 5.05 6.45
CA SER A 103 -1.60 5.30 5.23
C SER A 103 -1.27 3.99 4.49
N CYS A 104 -0.84 2.96 5.22
CA CYS A 104 -0.61 1.62 4.67
C CYS A 104 -1.87 1.04 4.04
N ALA A 105 -3.00 1.07 4.75
CA ALA A 105 -4.25 0.52 4.25
C ALA A 105 -4.73 1.27 3.00
N ASN A 106 -4.63 2.60 2.98
CA ASN A 106 -5.00 3.42 1.83
C ASN A 106 -4.15 3.09 0.60
N ASN A 107 -2.83 3.00 0.75
CA ASN A 107 -1.93 2.69 -0.37
C ASN A 107 -2.11 1.25 -0.87
N LEU A 108 -2.11 0.26 0.03
CA LEU A 108 -2.25 -1.14 -0.37
C LEU A 108 -3.63 -1.45 -0.96
N GLN A 109 -4.68 -0.74 -0.53
CA GLN A 109 -6.05 -0.89 -1.04
C GLN A 109 -6.42 0.09 -2.18
N SER A 110 -5.51 0.95 -2.63
CA SER A 110 -5.76 1.81 -3.79
C SER A 110 -5.64 0.99 -5.07
N PRO A 111 -6.70 0.81 -5.88
CA PRO A 111 -6.68 -0.09 -7.02
C PRO A 111 -6.01 0.52 -8.27
N THR A 112 -5.80 1.83 -8.34
CA THR A 112 -5.06 2.51 -9.44
C THR A 112 -3.59 2.72 -9.13
N LEU A 113 -3.20 2.62 -7.86
CA LEU A 113 -1.80 2.82 -7.46
C LEU A 113 -0.93 1.67 -7.95
N LEU A 114 0.10 1.99 -8.74
CA LEU A 114 1.04 0.99 -9.26
C LEU A 114 1.74 0.24 -8.12
N LEU A 115 2.06 -1.04 -8.35
CA LEU A 115 2.73 -1.91 -7.38
C LEU A 115 3.99 -1.28 -6.76
N LYS A 116 4.81 -0.57 -7.56
CA LYS A 116 6.04 0.11 -7.09
C LYS A 116 5.76 1.22 -6.07
N TYR A 117 4.60 1.87 -6.15
CA TYR A 117 4.19 2.97 -5.26
C TYR A 117 3.37 2.49 -4.07
N LYS A 118 2.75 1.31 -4.12
CA LYS A 118 1.96 0.77 -3.02
C LYS A 118 2.72 0.59 -1.70
N PHE A 119 4.04 0.53 -1.76
CA PHE A 119 4.90 0.34 -0.58
C PHE A 119 5.66 1.61 -0.17
N THR A 120 5.53 2.75 -0.86
CA THR A 120 6.27 3.98 -0.52
C THR A 120 5.78 4.64 0.77
N PHE A 121 4.64 4.23 1.32
CA PHE A 121 4.16 4.73 2.60
C PHE A 121 5.12 4.44 3.76
N THR A 122 6.02 3.46 3.61
CA THR A 122 7.03 3.12 4.63
C THR A 122 7.95 4.29 4.94
N ASP A 123 8.18 5.17 3.97
CA ASP A 123 9.04 6.34 4.11
C ASP A 123 8.45 7.38 5.08
N ALA A 124 7.11 7.46 5.12
CA ALA A 124 6.36 8.32 6.04
C ALA A 124 6.12 7.68 7.42
N CYS A 125 6.62 6.47 7.64
CA CYS A 125 6.46 5.70 8.86
C CYS A 125 7.81 5.44 9.54
N PRO A 126 8.52 6.50 9.96
CA PRO A 126 9.83 6.35 10.58
C PRO A 126 9.71 5.49 11.82
N LEU A 127 10.47 4.39 11.83
CA LEU A 127 10.92 3.78 13.06
C LEU A 127 11.80 4.84 13.73
N GLY A 128 11.38 5.38 14.88
CA GLY A 128 12.23 6.28 15.66
C GLY A 128 13.63 5.66 15.78
N GLU A 129 14.68 6.47 15.61
CA GLU A 129 16.05 5.99 15.53
C GLU A 129 16.37 5.05 16.70
N HIS A 130 16.73 3.81 16.37
CA HIS A 130 17.03 2.81 17.37
C HIS A 130 18.48 3.02 17.81
N ASN A 131 18.68 3.72 18.94
CA ASN A 131 19.96 3.67 19.62
C ASN A 131 20.10 2.25 20.19
N ASN A 132 21.07 1.48 19.69
CA ASN A 132 21.29 0.07 20.03
C ASN A 132 21.64 -0.20 21.52
N GLU A 133 21.59 0.80 22.40
CA GLU A 133 22.18 0.75 23.74
C GLU A 133 21.23 0.30 24.86
N THR A 134 19.99 -0.12 24.58
CA THR A 134 19.07 -0.62 25.62
C THR A 134 18.65 -2.07 25.41
N GLU A 135 19.63 -2.98 25.40
CA GLU A 135 19.45 -4.44 25.37
C GLU A 135 18.78 -5.05 26.64
N GLY A 136 18.37 -4.24 27.63
CA GLY A 136 17.97 -4.75 28.94
C GLY A 136 16.47 -4.78 29.27
N LYS A 137 15.60 -4.13 28.50
CA LYS A 137 14.16 -4.04 28.82
C LYS A 137 13.34 -4.17 27.55
N PHE A 138 12.23 -4.92 27.60
CA PHE A 138 11.13 -4.86 26.64
C PHE A 138 10.54 -3.45 26.64
N GLY A 139 11.26 -2.49 26.07
CA GLY A 139 10.82 -1.11 25.94
C GLY A 139 9.89 -0.99 24.74
N CYS A 140 9.02 0.01 24.78
CA CYS A 140 8.15 0.31 23.65
C CYS A 140 8.88 0.36 22.30
N LEU A 141 10.04 1.03 22.24
CA LEU A 141 10.79 1.20 20.99
C LEU A 141 11.15 -0.15 20.37
N TYR A 142 11.57 -1.11 21.19
CA TYR A 142 11.85 -2.47 20.77
C TYR A 142 10.59 -3.18 20.24
N ALA A 143 9.44 -3.05 20.94
CA ALA A 143 8.18 -3.61 20.47
C ALA A 143 7.73 -2.99 19.13
N LYS A 144 7.84 -1.67 18.96
CA LYS A 144 7.55 -0.97 17.69
C LYS A 144 8.46 -1.45 16.56
N TYR A 145 9.75 -1.61 16.83
CA TYR A 145 10.73 -2.12 15.88
C TYR A 145 10.41 -3.55 15.45
N LYS A 146 10.11 -4.45 16.40
CA LYS A 146 9.70 -5.82 16.10
C LYS A 146 8.43 -5.87 15.26
N LEU A 147 7.43 -5.07 15.59
CA LEU A 147 6.20 -4.95 14.82
C LEU A 147 6.44 -4.49 13.37
N HIS A 148 7.35 -3.54 13.13
CA HIS A 148 7.70 -3.13 11.77
C HIS A 148 8.43 -4.23 10.99
N ASN A 149 9.34 -4.98 11.63
CA ASN A 149 9.95 -6.15 11.00
C ASN A 149 8.93 -7.26 10.70
N CYS A 150 7.94 -7.43 11.58
CA CYS A 150 6.81 -8.31 11.35
C CYS A 150 5.99 -7.89 10.14
N PHE A 151 5.76 -6.59 9.93
CA PHE A 151 5.05 -6.08 8.75
C PHE A 151 5.72 -6.56 7.44
N SER A 152 7.04 -6.35 7.30
CA SER A 152 7.78 -6.78 6.11
C SER A 152 7.69 -8.29 5.88
N SER A 153 7.80 -9.07 6.95
CA SER A 153 7.69 -10.54 6.90
C SER A 153 6.27 -10.99 6.50
N CYS A 154 5.24 -10.35 7.05
CA CYS A 154 3.84 -10.60 6.71
C CYS A 154 3.56 -10.32 5.23
N VAL A 155 4.01 -9.16 4.72
CA VAL A 155 3.82 -8.81 3.30
C VAL A 155 4.51 -9.82 2.39
N ARG A 156 5.75 -10.23 2.71
CA ARG A 156 6.48 -11.24 1.93
C ARG A 156 5.73 -12.56 1.92
N TRP A 157 5.30 -13.06 3.07
CA TRP A 157 4.53 -14.30 3.19
C TRP A 157 3.24 -14.26 2.36
N MET A 158 2.50 -13.13 2.41
CA MET A 158 1.28 -12.95 1.61
C MET A 158 1.54 -12.98 0.10
N ARG A 159 2.72 -12.53 -0.35
CA ARG A 159 3.13 -12.64 -1.76
C ARG A 159 3.42 -14.09 -2.13
N GLU A 160 4.14 -14.83 -1.30
CA GLU A 160 4.52 -16.23 -1.56
C GLU A 160 3.29 -17.15 -1.59
N GLN A 161 2.38 -17.03 -0.62
CA GLN A 161 1.14 -17.81 -0.56
C GLN A 161 0.26 -17.62 -1.81
N SER A 162 0.27 -16.43 -2.41
CA SER A 162 -0.48 -16.15 -3.64
C SER A 162 0.04 -16.92 -4.86
N GLN A 163 1.35 -17.14 -4.93
CA GLN A 163 1.97 -17.90 -6.01
C GLN A 163 1.65 -19.39 -5.88
N VAL A 164 1.71 -19.92 -4.66
CA VAL A 164 1.35 -21.32 -4.38
C VAL A 164 -0.10 -21.58 -4.76
N ARG A 165 -1.05 -20.72 -4.33
CA ARG A 165 -2.47 -20.88 -4.67
C ARG A 165 -2.74 -20.85 -6.18
N ARG A 166 -2.03 -20.00 -6.93
CA ARG A 166 -2.13 -19.94 -8.39
C ARG A 166 -1.61 -21.21 -9.04
N ALA A 167 -0.45 -21.70 -8.58
CA ALA A 167 0.13 -22.95 -9.08
C ALA A 167 -0.82 -24.14 -8.83
N THR A 168 -1.37 -24.28 -7.62
CA THR A 168 -2.32 -25.34 -7.27
C THR A 168 -3.61 -25.29 -8.10
N ARG A 169 -4.13 -24.08 -8.37
CA ARG A 169 -5.34 -23.90 -9.20
C ARG A 169 -5.09 -24.27 -10.67
N ALA A 170 -3.90 -24.00 -11.19
CA ALA A 170 -3.52 -24.35 -12.55
C ALA A 170 -3.34 -25.86 -12.74
N THR A 171 -2.83 -26.57 -11.73
CA THR A 171 -2.59 -28.02 -11.82
C THR A 171 -3.83 -28.87 -11.54
N HIS A 172 -4.81 -28.36 -10.78
CA HIS A 172 -6.02 -29.11 -10.41
C HIS A 172 -7.33 -28.32 -10.62
N PRO A 173 -7.72 -27.97 -11.87
CA PRO A 173 -8.91 -27.16 -12.13
C PRO A 173 -10.24 -27.84 -11.80
N LYS A 174 -10.26 -29.19 -11.63
CA LYS A 174 -11.50 -29.98 -11.41
C LYS A 174 -11.69 -30.52 -9.99
N PHE A 175 -10.70 -30.38 -9.12
CA PHE A 175 -10.85 -30.82 -7.74
C PHE A 175 -10.72 -29.62 -6.83
N GLY A 176 -11.82 -29.22 -6.19
CA GLY A 176 -11.84 -28.35 -5.02
C GLY A 176 -11.22 -29.04 -3.80
N LEU A 177 -10.10 -29.74 -3.99
CA LEU A 177 -9.30 -30.32 -2.93
C LEU A 177 -8.73 -29.15 -2.15
N ARG A 178 -9.26 -28.95 -0.93
CA ARG A 178 -8.47 -28.36 0.16
C ARG A 178 -7.16 -29.13 0.19
N THR A 179 -6.11 -28.57 -0.41
CA THR A 179 -4.77 -29.06 -0.17
C THR A 179 -4.49 -28.79 1.29
N ASN A 180 -4.48 -29.84 2.11
CA ASN A 180 -3.78 -29.86 3.39
C ASN A 180 -2.28 -29.70 3.06
N ILE A 181 -1.89 -28.49 2.65
CA ILE A 181 -0.50 -28.06 2.71
C ILE A 181 -0.19 -28.14 4.20
N GLY A 182 0.74 -29.01 4.58
CA GLY A 182 1.13 -29.19 5.98
C GLY A 182 1.36 -27.83 6.62
N GLU A 183 0.47 -27.52 7.55
CA GLU A 183 0.46 -26.38 8.47
C GLU A 183 1.67 -26.46 9.42
N ASP A 184 2.89 -26.43 8.88
CA ASP A 184 3.95 -25.73 9.62
C ASP A 184 3.65 -24.23 9.47
N ASP A 185 2.57 -23.84 10.15
CA ASP A 185 1.88 -22.56 10.14
C ASP A 185 2.76 -21.51 10.80
N TYR A 186 3.81 -21.08 10.10
CA TYR A 186 4.33 -19.76 10.36
C TYR A 186 3.28 -18.75 9.93
N ASP A 187 2.35 -18.48 10.85
CA ASP A 187 1.45 -17.36 10.78
C ASP A 187 2.16 -16.14 11.39
N PRO A 188 2.70 -15.22 10.56
CA PRO A 188 3.34 -14.02 11.07
C PRO A 188 2.38 -13.17 11.91
N TYR A 189 1.06 -13.38 11.80
CA TYR A 189 0.10 -12.72 12.68
C TYR A 189 0.21 -13.23 14.11
N ARG A 190 0.27 -14.55 14.28
CA ARG A 190 0.36 -15.21 15.59
C ARG A 190 1.71 -14.96 16.25
N HIS A 191 2.79 -14.96 15.48
CA HIS A 191 4.13 -14.69 16.03
C HIS A 191 4.31 -13.23 16.50
N CYS A 192 3.54 -12.30 15.92
CA CYS A 192 3.72 -10.87 16.17
C CYS A 192 2.59 -10.24 16.99
N SER A 193 1.53 -11.00 17.31
CA SER A 193 0.42 -10.52 18.13
C SER A 193 0.85 -10.15 19.56
N GLU A 194 1.82 -10.86 20.13
CA GLU A 194 2.34 -10.58 21.48
C GLU A 194 2.91 -9.16 21.60
N TYR A 195 3.67 -8.70 20.58
CA TYR A 195 4.19 -7.33 20.56
C TYR A 195 3.08 -6.28 20.41
N ARG A 196 2.00 -6.62 19.71
CA ARG A 196 0.85 -5.72 19.57
C ARG A 196 0.08 -5.60 20.87
N GLU A 197 -0.22 -6.72 21.50
CA GLU A 197 -0.87 -6.74 22.81
C GLU A 197 -0.07 -5.96 23.84
N PHE A 198 1.26 -6.05 23.80
CA PHE A 198 2.12 -5.25 24.66
C PHE A 198 1.92 -3.74 24.44
N ILE A 199 1.96 -3.26 23.19
CA ILE A 199 1.79 -1.83 22.88
C ILE A 199 0.36 -1.34 23.17
N ASP A 200 -0.65 -2.18 22.94
CA ASP A 200 -2.04 -1.79 23.18
C ASP A 200 -2.35 -1.72 24.69
N ARG A 201 -1.68 -2.53 25.53
CA ARG A 201 -1.78 -2.45 26.99
C ARG A 201 -0.99 -1.29 27.59
N ASP A 202 0.21 -1.03 27.06
CA ASP A 202 1.10 0.04 27.52
C ASP A 202 1.42 0.98 26.35
N PRO A 203 0.47 1.87 25.98
CA PRO A 203 0.63 2.76 24.85
C PRO A 203 1.79 3.70 25.14
N CYS A 204 2.80 3.63 24.29
CA CYS A 204 4.04 4.32 24.49
C CYS A 204 3.86 5.84 24.44
N VAL A 205 3.80 6.46 25.61
CA VAL A 205 3.82 7.91 25.73
C VAL A 205 5.29 8.33 25.77
N PHE A 206 5.81 8.80 24.64
CA PHE A 206 7.08 9.52 24.64
C PHE A 206 6.79 10.95 25.09
N PRO A 207 7.50 11.49 26.09
CA PRO A 207 7.41 12.91 26.37
C PRO A 207 7.79 13.67 25.10
N VAL A 208 6.92 14.59 24.67
CA VAL A 208 7.26 15.56 23.63
C VAL A 208 8.23 16.53 24.30
N GLU A 209 9.50 16.53 23.88
CA GLU A 209 10.41 17.61 24.27
C GLU A 209 9.88 18.90 23.66
N GLU A 210 9.42 19.83 24.51
CA GLU A 210 9.02 21.20 24.13
C GLU A 210 10.23 22.07 23.78
#